data_AF-A0A933ERQ2-F1
#
_entry.id   AF-A0A933ERQ2-F1
#
_cell.length_a   1.000
_cell.length_b   1.000
_cell.length_c   1.000
_cell.angle_alpha   90.00
_cell.angle_beta   90.00
_cell.angle_gamma   90.00
#
_symmetry.space_group_name_H-M   'P 1'
#
loop_
_entity.id
_entity.type
_entity.pdbx_description
1 polymer ?
#
loop_
_entity_poly.entity_id
_entity_poly.type
_entity_poly.pdbx_seq_one_letter_code
_entity_poly.pdbx_strand_id
1 'polypeptide(L)' 'MPPRIDLEKCNGCGRCDEICPGDLIHVDEASNFPVVQYPDECWHCGCCRIDCPVEAIEIRLPIESLI' A
#
# COMPACT_ATOMS: atom_id res chain seq x y z
N MET A 1 -0.57 -4.21 -10.77
CA MET A 1 -0.95 -2.80 -10.48
C MET A 1 -0.76 -2.52 -8.99
N PRO A 2 0.33 -1.86 -8.56
CA PRO A 2 0.58 -1.65 -7.14
C PRO A 2 -0.50 -0.80 -6.45
N PRO A 3 -0.63 -0.88 -5.13
CA PRO A 3 -1.45 0.05 -4.37
C PRO A 3 -0.95 1.49 -4.59
N ARG A 4 -1.88 2.41 -4.77
CA ARG A 4 -1.59 3.85 -4.90
C ARG A 4 -1.75 4.50 -3.52
N ILE A 5 -0.70 5.17 -3.06
CA ILE A 5 -0.67 5.86 -1.77
C ILE A 5 -0.80 7.37 -2.02
N ASP A 6 -1.79 7.99 -1.40
CA ASP A 6 -2.00 9.43 -1.37
C ASP A 6 -1.12 10.05 -0.27
N LEU A 7 -0.01 10.66 -0.68
CA LEU A 7 0.96 11.26 0.24
C LEU A 7 0.43 12.52 0.94
N GLU A 8 -0.60 13.18 0.41
CA GLU A 8 -1.21 14.34 1.07
C GLU A 8 -2.08 13.92 2.27
N LYS A 9 -2.66 12.71 2.21
CA LYS A 9 -3.43 12.12 3.32
C LYS A 9 -2.60 11.26 4.25
N CYS A 10 -1.51 10.68 3.75
CA CYS A 10 -0.66 9.80 4.52
C CYS A 10 -0.03 10.56 5.69
N ASN A 11 -0.03 9.95 6.88
CA ASN A 11 0.57 10.51 8.08
C ASN A 11 1.88 9.80 8.48
N GLY A 12 2.41 8.92 7.63
CA GLY A 12 3.66 8.20 7.89
C GLY A 12 3.59 7.19 9.04
N CYS A 13 2.40 6.68 9.39
CA CYS A 13 2.24 5.78 10.54
C CYS A 13 2.86 4.38 10.37
N GLY A 14 3.30 4.00 9.17
CA GLY A 14 3.98 2.72 8.91
C GLY A 14 3.11 1.46 8.94
N ARG A 15 1.83 1.55 9.31
CA ARG A 15 0.93 0.39 9.41
C ARG A 15 0.82 -0.45 8.13
N CYS A 16 0.94 0.17 6.96
CA CYS A 16 0.92 -0.52 5.67
C CYS A 16 2.17 -1.39 5.41
N ASP A 17 3.30 -1.07 6.04
CA ASP A 17 4.53 -1.88 6.04
C ASP A 17 4.29 -3.14 6.89
N GLU A 18 3.90 -2.94 8.16
CA GLU A 18 3.66 -4.02 9.13
C GLU A 18 2.65 -5.08 8.67
N ILE A 19 1.57 -4.67 7.99
CA ILE A 19 0.48 -5.56 7.59
C ILE A 19 0.69 -6.19 6.20
N CYS A 20 1.73 -5.80 5.46
CA CYS A 20 1.92 -6.31 4.10
C CYS A 20 2.37 -7.78 4.14
N PRO A 21 1.52 -8.76 3.76
CA PRO A 21 1.91 -10.17 3.84
C PRO A 21 2.98 -10.56 2.81
N GLY A 22 3.14 -9.73 1.77
CA GLY A 22 4.16 -9.91 0.74
C GLY A 22 5.44 -9.14 1.00
N ASP A 23 5.55 -8.38 2.10
CA ASP A 23 6.75 -7.58 2.43
C ASP A 23 7.15 -6.62 1.30
N LEU A 24 6.16 -5.96 0.68
CA LEU A 24 6.36 -5.14 -0.53
C LEU A 24 6.35 -3.63 -0.26
N ILE A 25 5.95 -3.22 0.94
CA ILE A 25 5.78 -1.83 1.34
C ILE A 25 6.74 -1.59 2.49
N HIS A 26 7.60 -0.58 2.38
CA HIS A 26 8.51 -0.20 3.46
C HIS A 26 8.47 1.28 3.73
N VAL A 27 8.56 1.68 4.99
CA VAL A 27 8.71 3.09 5.36
C VAL A 27 10.13 3.54 5.07
N ASP A 28 10.27 4.54 4.21
CA ASP A 28 11.56 5.20 3.98
C ASP A 28 11.91 6.11 5.17
N GLU A 29 13.06 5.86 5.80
CA GLU A 29 13.47 6.60 7.01
C GLU A 29 13.73 8.09 6.74
N ALA A 30 14.10 8.46 5.51
CA ALA A 30 14.42 9.84 5.16
C ALA A 30 13.16 10.70 4.99
N SER A 31 12.13 10.15 4.34
CA SER A 31 10.87 10.84 4.06
C SER A 31 9.78 10.55 5.09
N ASN A 32 9.94 9.49 5.89
CA ASN A 32 8.94 8.95 6.81
C ASN A 32 7.63 8.53 6.12
N PHE A 33 7.70 8.22 4.82
CA PHE A 33 6.58 7.80 4.00
C PHE A 33 6.77 6.38 3.46
N PRO A 34 5.68 5.61 3.29
CA PRO A 34 5.75 4.28 2.72
C PRO A 34 6.05 4.31 1.22
N VAL A 35 6.93 3.40 0.80
CA VAL A 35 7.34 3.18 -0.59
C VAL A 35 7.06 1.71 -0.95
N VAL A 36 6.53 1.48 -2.14
CA VAL A 36 6.32 0.12 -2.69
C VAL A 36 7.57 -0.28 -3.45
N GLN A 37 8.34 -1.25 -2.94
CA GLN A 37 9.63 -1.63 -3.55
C GLN A 37 9.46 -2.50 -4.80
N TYR A 38 8.60 -3.51 -4.73
CA TYR A 38 8.36 -4.47 -5.82
C TYR A 38 6.90 -4.42 -6.28
N PRO A 39 6.50 -3.38 -7.04
CA PRO A 39 5.10 -3.12 -7.36
C PRO A 39 4.42 -4.23 -8.19
N ASP A 40 5.20 -4.97 -8.97
CA ASP A 40 4.73 -6.06 -9.82
C ASP A 40 4.45 -7.36 -9.05
N GLU A 41 5.00 -7.50 -7.84
CA GLU A 41 4.78 -8.67 -6.98
C GLU A 41 3.53 -8.52 -6.10
N CYS A 42 2.84 -7.38 -6.15
CA CYS A 42 1.66 -7.14 -5.33
C CYS A 42 0.47 -8.01 -5.76
N TRP A 43 -0.03 -8.83 -4.82
CA TRP A 43 -1.18 -9.73 -5.05
C TRP A 43 -2.55 -9.08 -4.88
N HIS A 44 -2.58 -7.77 -4.65
CA HIS A 44 -3.83 -7.00 -4.47
C HIS A 44 -4.71 -7.53 -3.31
N CYS A 45 -4.09 -8.04 -2.24
CA CYS A 45 -4.79 -8.66 -1.12
C CYS A 45 -5.70 -7.73 -0.30
N GLY A 46 -5.53 -6.42 -0.39
CA GLY A 46 -6.37 -5.47 0.34
C GLY A 46 -5.82 -5.02 1.70
N CYS A 47 -4.88 -5.74 2.30
CA CYS A 47 -4.49 -5.53 3.71
C CYS A 47 -4.05 -4.11 4.02
N CYS A 48 -3.15 -3.53 3.22
CA CYS A 48 -2.65 -2.17 3.42
C CYS A 48 -3.77 -1.12 3.33
N ARG A 49 -4.75 -1.31 2.44
CA ARG A 49 -5.92 -0.41 2.32
C ARG A 49 -6.84 -0.50 3.54
N ILE A 50 -7.17 -1.72 3.95
CA ILE A 50 -8.12 -1.96 5.06
C ILE A 50 -7.56 -1.42 6.37
N ASP A 51 -6.25 -1.56 6.57
CA ASP A 51 -5.61 -1.24 7.84
C ASP A 51 -5.11 0.22 7.91
N CYS A 52 -5.15 0.97 6.80
CA CYS A 52 -4.74 2.36 6.77
C CYS A 52 -5.73 3.24 7.57
N PRO A 53 -5.31 3.87 8.69
CA PRO A 53 -6.22 4.59 9.58
C PRO A 53 -6.75 5.91 9.01
N VAL A 54 -6.08 6.43 7.97
CA VAL A 54 -6.41 7.69 7.28
C VAL A 54 -6.92 7.46 5.86
N GLU A 55 -7.17 6.20 5.49
CA GLU A 55 -7.71 5.81 4.18
C GLU A 55 -6.91 6.39 2.99
N ALA A 56 -5.58 6.45 3.12
CA ALA A 56 -4.68 7.02 2.13
C ALA A 56 -4.32 6.04 0.99
N ILE A 57 -4.83 4.81 1.00
CA ILE A 57 -4.39 3.74 0.08
C ILE A 57 -5.55 3.26 -0.80
N GLU A 58 -5.35 3.32 -2.11
CA GLU A 58 -6.27 2.84 -3.14
C GLU A 58 -5.69 1.58 -3.81
N ILE A 59 -6.51 0.54 -4.01
CA ILE A 59 -6.13 -0.66 -4.74
C ILE A 59 -6.93 -0.72 -6.04
N ARG A 60 -6.23 -0.81 -7.17
CA ARG A 60 -6.85 -1.00 -8.48
C ARG A 60 -6.76 -2.46 -8.86
N LEU A 61 -7.91 -3.12 -8.87
CA LEU A 61 -8.04 -4.47 -9.35
C LEU A 61 -8.11 -4.49 -10.88
N PRO A 62 -7.44 -5.45 -11.55
CA PRO A 62 -7.61 -5.66 -12.98
C PRO A 62 -9.08 -5.96 -13.32
N ILE A 63 -9.56 -5.47 -14.46
CA ILE A 63 -10.96 -5.71 -14.89
C ILE A 63 -11.22 -7.23 -15.03
N GLU A 64 -10.18 -8.01 -15.35
CA GLU A 64 -10.24 -9.47 -15.46
C GLU A 64 -10.56 -10.18 -14.14
N SER A 65 -10.45 -9.50 -12.99
CA SER A 65 -10.80 -10.06 -11.67
C SER A 65 -12.26 -9.84 -11.26
N LEU A 66 -13.05 -9.13 -12.09
CA LEU A 66 -14.46 -8.80 -11.85
C LEU A 66 -15.44 -9.66 -12.68
N ILE A 67 -14.94 -10.64 -13.41
CA ILE A 67 -15.70 -11.56 -14.28
C ILE A 67 -15.61 -13.00 -13.78
#